data_AF-A0A1H1WE26-F1
#
_entry.id   AF-A0A1H1WE26-F1
#
_cell.length_a   1.000
_cell.length_b   1.000
_cell.length_c   1.000
_cell.angle_alpha   90.00
_cell.angle_beta   90.00
_cell.angle_gamma   90.00
#
_symmetry.space_group_name_H-M   'P 1'
#
loop_
_entity.id
_entity.type
_entity.pdbx_description
1 polymer ?
#
loop_
_entity_poly.entity_id
_entity_poly.type
_entity_poly.pdbx_seq_one_letter_code
_entity_poly.pdbx_strand_id
1 'polypeptide(L)'
;MIGLCLGLAGSLWAQLPVSHFTLAWNHSIEKIRWEEDYRVSAEGLMLQEARVRGNGAGMDIPDDARLDNGSWHFQRRLPPQQPLKLGRTPEAGDYQLCFEGDCQSMSQWVGAPTSAQPFIELWSCEIAG
;
A
#
# COMPACT_ATOMS: atom_id res chain seq x y z
N MET A 1 14.74 -14.00 6.54
CA MET A 1 13.63 -14.06 5.56
C MET A 1 13.40 -12.64 5.04
N ILE A 2 12.97 -12.43 3.79
CA ILE A 2 12.56 -11.07 3.36
C ILE A 2 11.11 -10.84 3.77
N GLY A 3 10.82 -9.69 4.39
CA GLY A 3 9.46 -9.25 4.68
C GLY A 3 9.30 -7.74 4.53
N LEU A 4 8.18 -7.22 5.06
CA LEU A 4 7.78 -5.83 4.92
C LEU A 4 8.25 -5.01 6.11
N CYS A 5 9.01 -3.95 5.86
CA CYS A 5 9.37 -2.94 6.84
C CYS A 5 8.56 -1.66 6.65
N LEU A 6 8.25 -1.00 7.77
CA LEU A 6 7.59 0.30 7.81
C LEU A 6 8.44 1.29 8.60
N GLY A 7 8.43 2.54 8.16
CA GLY A 7 9.16 3.60 8.82
C GLY A 7 9.26 4.88 7.99
N LEU A 8 10.22 5.72 8.30
CA LEU A 8 10.45 6.96 7.56
C LEU A 8 11.89 7.42 7.72
N ALA A 9 12.49 7.89 6.62
CA ALA A 9 13.81 8.52 6.64
C ALA A 9 14.90 7.65 7.31
N GLY A 10 14.88 6.35 7.00
CA GLY A 10 15.81 5.36 7.54
C GLY A 10 15.49 4.85 8.95
N SER A 11 14.47 5.40 9.62
CA SER A 11 13.99 4.87 10.90
C SER A 11 13.14 3.63 10.66
N LEU A 12 13.44 2.53 11.34
CA LEU A 12 12.63 1.31 11.32
C LEU A 12 11.64 1.33 12.49
N TRP A 13 10.34 1.26 12.20
CA TRP A 13 9.28 1.26 13.21
C TRP A 13 8.61 -0.10 13.37
N ALA A 14 8.44 -0.84 12.27
CA ALA A 14 7.84 -2.17 12.32
C ALA A 14 8.38 -3.10 11.23
N GLN A 15 8.32 -4.40 11.52
CA GLN A 15 8.70 -5.49 10.62
C GLN A 15 7.58 -6.52 10.61
N LEU A 16 7.11 -6.90 9.42
CA LEU A 16 6.04 -7.87 9.23
C LEU A 16 6.56 -9.03 8.38
N PRO A 17 6.50 -10.29 8.88
CA PRO A 17 7.00 -11.47 8.18
C PRO A 17 6.05 -11.93 7.08
N VAL A 18 5.71 -11.04 6.15
CA VAL A 18 4.76 -11.29 5.05
C VAL A 18 5.48 -11.27 3.69
N SER A 19 5.09 -12.19 2.81
CA SER A 19 5.59 -12.23 1.43
C SER A 19 4.66 -11.53 0.44
N HIS A 20 3.39 -11.35 0.81
CA HIS A 20 2.36 -10.67 0.02
C HIS A 20 1.47 -9.86 0.96
N PHE A 21 0.99 -8.72 0.49
CA PHE A 21 -0.02 -7.94 1.20
C PHE A 21 -0.82 -7.11 0.21
N THR A 22 -2.05 -6.77 0.60
CA THR A 22 -2.86 -5.75 -0.05
C THR A 22 -2.72 -4.45 0.74
N LEU A 23 -2.32 -3.38 0.08
CA LEU A 23 -2.42 -2.02 0.58
C LEU A 23 -3.80 -1.49 0.20
N ALA A 24 -4.61 -1.10 1.19
CA ALA A 24 -5.94 -0.57 0.92
C ALA A 24 -6.18 0.76 1.61
N TRP A 25 -6.94 1.64 0.96
CA TRP A 25 -7.32 2.94 1.51
C TRP A 25 -8.63 3.40 0.90
N ASN A 26 -9.27 4.39 1.53
CA ASN A 26 -10.37 5.10 0.90
C ASN A 26 -9.84 6.31 0.16
N HIS A 27 -10.18 6.45 -1.12
CA HIS A 27 -9.82 7.61 -1.91
C HIS A 27 -10.34 8.88 -1.22
N SER A 28 -9.48 9.87 -0.97
CA SER A 28 -9.79 10.98 -0.09
C SER A 28 -10.92 11.88 -0.62
N ILE A 29 -11.12 11.90 -1.93
CA ILE A 29 -12.17 12.67 -2.61
C ILE A 29 -13.43 11.83 -2.78
N GLU A 30 -13.32 10.68 -3.44
CA GLU A 30 -14.49 9.85 -3.77
C GLU A 30 -15.01 9.02 -2.59
N LYS A 31 -14.22 8.90 -1.51
CA LYS A 31 -14.55 8.13 -0.29
C LYS A 31 -14.89 6.66 -0.57
N ILE A 32 -14.26 6.09 -1.59
CA ILE A 32 -14.39 4.70 -2.01
C ILE A 32 -13.08 3.95 -1.84
N ARG A 33 -13.16 2.66 -1.57
CA ARG A 33 -12.00 1.81 -1.31
C ARG A 33 -11.24 1.52 -2.60
N TRP A 34 -9.94 1.78 -2.58
CA TRP A 34 -8.95 1.37 -3.57
C TRP A 34 -7.96 0.41 -2.93
N GLU A 35 -7.39 -0.47 -3.75
CA GLU A 35 -6.48 -1.50 -3.29
C GLU A 35 -5.33 -1.71 -4.29
N GLU A 36 -4.18 -2.07 -3.75
CA GLU A 36 -3.01 -2.49 -4.52
C GLU A 36 -2.43 -3.75 -3.89
N ASP A 37 -2.18 -4.78 -4.70
CA ASP A 37 -1.58 -6.02 -4.24
C ASP A 37 -0.08 -6.00 -4.51
N TYR A 38 0.70 -6.26 -3.47
CA TYR A 38 2.15 -6.28 -3.54
C TYR A 38 2.70 -7.66 -3.20
N ARG A 39 3.71 -8.06 -3.98
CA ARG A 39 4.65 -9.12 -3.61
C ARG A 39 5.92 -8.49 -3.06
N VAL A 40 6.39 -8.99 -1.92
CA VAL A 40 7.66 -8.58 -1.31
C VAL A 40 8.78 -9.46 -1.87
N SER A 41 9.87 -8.85 -2.36
CA SER A 41 11.09 -9.56 -2.77
C SER A 41 12.36 -8.85 -2.33
N ALA A 42 13.50 -9.49 -2.59
CA ALA A 42 14.81 -8.92 -2.31
C ALA A 42 15.06 -7.60 -3.08
N GLU A 43 14.44 -7.43 -4.26
CA GLU A 43 14.58 -6.23 -5.09
C GLU A 43 13.66 -5.08 -4.63
N GLY A 44 12.59 -5.38 -3.89
CA GLY A 44 11.64 -4.38 -3.39
C GLY A 44 10.20 -4.89 -3.38
N LEU A 45 9.26 -3.94 -3.33
CA LEU A 45 7.82 -4.19 -3.40
C LEU A 45 7.37 -4.17 -4.86
N MET A 46 6.86 -5.30 -5.35
CA MET A 46 6.37 -5.43 -6.72
C MET A 46 4.85 -5.38 -6.75
N LEU A 47 4.31 -4.32 -7.34
CA LEU A 47 2.88 -4.18 -7.62
C LEU A 47 2.45 -5.29 -8.61
N GLN A 48 1.47 -6.11 -8.19
CA GLN A 48 0.91 -7.19 -8.99
C GLN A 48 -0.41 -6.78 -9.65
N GLU A 49 -1.29 -6.10 -8.90
CA GLU A 49 -2.60 -5.65 -9.38
C GLU A 49 -2.99 -4.37 -8.64
N ALA A 50 -3.65 -3.44 -9.33
CA ALA A 50 -4.36 -2.33 -8.73
C ALA A 50 -5.87 -2.49 -8.99
N ARG A 51 -6.67 -2.25 -7.95
CA ARG A 51 -8.13 -2.28 -7.96
C ARG A 51 -8.68 -0.92 -7.58
N VAL A 52 -9.22 -0.23 -8.57
CA VAL A 52 -9.68 1.15 -8.44
C VAL A 52 -11.17 1.21 -8.75
N ARG A 53 -11.97 1.61 -7.76
CA ARG A 53 -13.40 1.91 -7.97
C ARG A 53 -13.56 3.35 -8.42
N GLY A 54 -14.58 3.63 -9.22
CA GLY A 54 -14.92 5.00 -9.65
C GLY A 54 -14.41 5.35 -11.04
N ASN A 55 -14.54 6.62 -11.40
CA ASN A 55 -14.16 7.17 -12.71
C ASN A 55 -12.73 7.74 -12.71
N GLY A 56 -11.91 7.38 -11.72
CA GLY A 56 -10.48 7.70 -11.70
C GLY A 56 -10.19 9.16 -11.36
N ALA A 57 -10.87 9.75 -10.37
CA ALA A 57 -10.46 11.07 -9.89
C ALA A 57 -8.99 11.03 -9.45
N GLY A 58 -8.09 11.64 -10.23
CA GLY A 58 -6.66 11.65 -9.98
C GLY A 58 -5.84 10.47 -10.53
N MET A 59 -6.44 9.53 -11.27
CA MET A 59 -5.71 8.49 -12.00
C MET A 59 -6.36 8.14 -13.34
N ASP A 60 -5.57 8.18 -14.41
CA ASP A 60 -5.99 7.64 -15.71
C ASP A 60 -6.06 6.11 -15.62
N ILE A 61 -7.26 5.55 -15.83
CA ILE A 61 -7.48 4.12 -15.95
C ILE A 61 -6.84 3.64 -17.27
N PRO A 62 -5.91 2.68 -17.24
CA PRO A 62 -5.28 2.17 -18.47
C PRO A 62 -6.28 1.54 -19.44
N ASP A 63 -5.98 1.59 -20.74
CA ASP A 63 -6.83 0.99 -21.79
C ASP A 63 -6.98 -0.54 -21.66
N ASP A 64 -6.01 -1.21 -21.02
CA ASP A 64 -6.02 -2.65 -20.75
C ASP A 64 -6.69 -3.01 -19.41
N ALA A 65 -7.29 -2.04 -18.72
CA ALA A 65 -8.03 -2.28 -17.49
C ALA A 65 -9.33 -3.05 -17.75
N ARG A 66 -9.61 -4.02 -16.87
CA ARG A 66 -10.85 -4.80 -16.89
C ARG A 66 -11.80 -4.31 -15.80
N LEU A 67 -13.04 -4.00 -16.16
CA LEU A 67 -14.09 -3.73 -15.18
C LEU A 67 -14.64 -5.05 -14.63
N ASP A 68 -14.57 -5.22 -13.32
CA ASP A 68 -15.07 -6.40 -12.61
C ASP A 68 -15.76 -5.98 -11.31
N ASN A 69 -17.01 -6.39 -11.10
CA ASN A 69 -17.81 -6.05 -9.92
C ASN A 69 -17.75 -4.57 -9.50
N GLY A 70 -17.74 -3.66 -10.49
CA GLY A 70 -17.69 -2.21 -10.27
C GLY A 70 -16.32 -1.67 -9.85
N SER A 71 -15.25 -2.45 -9.97
CA SER A 71 -13.86 -2.03 -9.80
C SER A 71 -13.09 -2.22 -11.10
N TRP A 72 -12.21 -1.29 -11.45
CA TRP A 72 -11.24 -1.46 -12.52
C TRP A 72 -10.04 -2.23 -11.99
N HIS A 73 -9.66 -3.29 -12.68
CA HIS A 73 -8.50 -4.14 -12.39
C HIS A 73 -7.47 -3.94 -13.49
N PHE A 74 -6.25 -3.62 -13.12
CA PHE A 74 -5.15 -3.50 -14.08
C PHE A 74 -3.80 -3.78 -13.43
N GLN A 75 -2.82 -4.12 -14.25
CA GLN A 75 -1.45 -4.32 -13.82
C GLN A 75 -0.58 -3.18 -14.32
N ARG A 76 -0.06 -2.38 -13.39
CA ARG A 76 0.89 -1.33 -13.74
C ARG A 76 2.30 -1.91 -13.76
N ARG A 77 2.98 -1.82 -14.91
CA ARG A 77 4.39 -2.18 -15.05
C ARG A 77 5.27 -1.10 -14.41
N LEU A 78 5.54 -1.25 -13.11
CA LEU A 78 6.47 -0.43 -12.35
C LEU A 78 7.70 -1.25 -11.98
N PRO A 79 8.89 -0.63 -11.89
CA PRO A 79 10.03 -1.29 -11.25
C PRO A 79 9.70 -1.60 -9.78
N PRO A 80 10.38 -2.58 -9.14
CA PRO A 80 10.26 -2.81 -7.71
C PRO A 80 10.46 -1.51 -6.91
N GLN A 81 9.56 -1.24 -5.96
CA GLN A 81 9.59 -0.03 -5.13
C GLN A 81 10.39 -0.29 -3.86
N GLN A 82 11.40 0.54 -3.62
CA GLN A 82 12.34 0.37 -2.50
C GLN A 82 12.95 1.73 -2.11
N PRO A 83 12.26 2.60 -1.35
CA PRO A 83 10.95 2.38 -0.71
C PRO A 83 9.74 2.80 -1.57
N LEU A 84 8.57 2.26 -1.25
CA LEU A 84 7.27 2.83 -1.59
C LEU A 84 6.94 3.97 -0.62
N LYS A 85 6.71 5.18 -1.13
CA LYS A 85 6.39 6.37 -0.34
C LYS A 85 4.89 6.64 -0.38
N LEU A 86 4.26 6.72 0.78
CA LEU A 86 2.83 6.97 0.91
C LEU A 86 2.57 8.27 1.67
N GLY A 87 1.63 9.08 1.18
CA GLY A 87 1.11 10.24 1.90
C GLY A 87 0.07 9.80 2.92
N ARG A 88 0.25 10.15 4.20
CA ARG A 88 -0.55 9.64 5.33
C ARG A 88 -0.92 10.77 6.28
N THR A 89 -1.73 11.72 5.80
CA THR A 89 -2.25 12.81 6.64
C THR A 89 -3.54 12.40 7.37
N PRO A 90 -3.89 13.02 8.52
CA PRO A 90 -5.12 12.71 9.24
C PRO A 90 -6.40 12.84 8.40
N GLU A 91 -6.45 13.80 7.48
CA GLU A 91 -7.63 14.11 6.66
C GLU A 91 -7.89 13.05 5.58
N ALA A 92 -6.83 12.40 5.10
CA ALA A 92 -6.90 11.30 4.14
C ALA A 92 -7.34 9.99 4.81
N GLY A 93 -7.31 9.91 6.14
CA GLY A 93 -7.51 8.68 6.89
C GLY A 93 -6.24 7.84 6.97
N ASP A 94 -6.41 6.54 7.16
CA ASP A 94 -5.29 5.60 7.29
C ASP A 94 -5.32 4.54 6.19
N TYR A 95 -4.14 3.99 5.92
CA TYR A 95 -3.99 2.78 5.13
C TYR A 95 -4.33 1.55 5.98
N GLN A 96 -4.77 0.50 5.30
CA GLN A 96 -4.85 -0.85 5.84
C GLN A 96 -3.85 -1.74 5.13
N LEU A 97 -3.21 -2.62 5.90
CA LEU A 97 -2.45 -3.74 5.38
C LEU A 97 -3.29 -4.99 5.58
N CYS A 98 -3.60 -5.66 4.48
CA CYS A 98 -4.32 -6.92 4.50
C CYS A 98 -3.41 -8.08 4.11
N PHE A 99 -3.36 -9.11 4.93
CA PHE A 99 -2.62 -10.35 4.67
C PHE A 99 -3.23 -11.46 5.54
N GLU A 100 -3.06 -12.71 5.13
CA GLU A 100 -3.59 -13.88 5.85
C GLU A 100 -5.12 -13.85 6.07
N GLY A 101 -5.87 -13.13 5.24
CA GLY A 101 -7.32 -13.00 5.33
C GLY A 101 -7.83 -11.90 6.26
N ASP A 102 -6.92 -11.20 6.96
CA ASP A 102 -7.26 -10.11 7.87
C ASP A 102 -6.72 -8.77 7.37
N CYS A 103 -7.47 -7.70 7.62
CA CYS A 103 -7.07 -6.33 7.32
C CYS A 103 -6.89 -5.54 8.63
N GLN A 104 -5.71 -4.98 8.84
CA GLN A 104 -5.41 -4.15 9.99
C GLN A 104 -5.02 -2.74 9.56
N SER A 105 -5.44 -1.75 10.35
CA SER A 105 -5.00 -0.36 10.16
C SER A 105 -3.51 -0.25 10.38
N MET A 106 -2.82 0.48 9.50
CA MET A 106 -1.38 0.72 9.60
C MET A 106 -0.98 1.33 10.96
N SER A 107 -1.91 2.07 11.57
CA SER A 107 -1.74 2.64 12.92
C SER A 107 -1.44 1.62 14.01
N GLN A 108 -1.77 0.34 13.83
CA GLN A 108 -1.40 -0.70 14.79
C GLN A 108 0.10 -0.83 14.98
N TRP A 109 0.89 -0.52 13.95
CA TRP A 109 2.34 -0.66 13.97
C TRP A 109 3.08 0.66 14.13
N VAL A 110 2.53 1.75 13.58
CA VAL A 110 3.24 3.04 13.48
C VAL A 110 2.50 4.20 14.14
N GLY A 111 1.40 3.92 14.84
CA GLY A 111 0.54 4.93 15.45
C GLY A 111 -0.33 5.69 14.45
N ALA A 112 -1.23 6.53 14.98
CA ALA A 112 -2.18 7.29 14.17
C ALA A 112 -1.48 8.25 13.18
N PRO A 113 -2.08 8.53 12.00
CA PRO A 113 -1.61 9.59 11.11
C PRO A 113 -1.52 10.94 11.85
N THR A 114 -0.49 11.74 11.56
CA THR A 114 -0.32 13.08 12.14
C THR A 114 0.12 14.08 11.07
N SER A 115 -0.29 15.34 11.20
CA SER A 115 0.15 16.39 10.26
C SER A 115 1.66 16.71 10.36
N ALA A 116 2.29 16.35 11.48
CA ALA A 116 3.74 16.51 11.68
C ALA A 116 4.56 15.45 10.93
N GLN A 117 3.97 14.28 10.65
CA GLN A 117 4.57 13.19 9.88
C GLN A 117 3.60 12.74 8.79
N PRO A 118 3.44 13.53 7.72
CA PRO A 118 2.43 13.31 6.69
C PRO A 118 2.84 12.23 5.67
N PHE A 119 3.90 11.47 5.93
CA PHE A 119 4.43 10.45 5.04
C PHE A 119 4.88 9.21 5.80
N ILE A 120 4.86 8.09 5.10
CA ILE A 120 5.46 6.83 5.54
C ILE A 120 6.12 6.12 4.36
N GLU A 121 7.16 5.35 4.65
CA GLU A 121 7.88 4.50 3.72
C GLU A 121 7.65 3.02 4.04
N LEU A 122 7.41 2.25 3.00
CA LEU A 122 7.33 0.79 3.04
C LEU A 122 8.46 0.23 2.17
N TRP A 123 9.21 -0.76 2.65
CA TRP A 123 10.29 -1.37 1.88
C TRP A 123 10.45 -2.85 2.22
N SER A 124 11.08 -3.62 1.33
CA SER A 124 11.48 -4.98 1.63
C SER A 124 12.75 -4.99 2.50
N CYS A 125 12.81 -5.85 3.50
CA CYS A 125 13.94 -5.92 4.41
C CYS A 125 14.16 -7.35 4.93
N GLU A 126 15.37 -7.61 5.41
CA GLU A 126 15.63 -8.84 6.16
C GLU A 126 14.97 -8.77 7.54
N ILE A 127 14.21 -9.80 7.86
CA ILE A 127 13.58 -10.00 9.16
C ILE A 127 14.20 -11.24 9.80
N ALA A 128 14.56 -11.10 11.08
CA ALA A 128 14.99 -12.22 11.93
C ALA A 128 13.78 -13.14 12.16
N GLY A 129 13.96 -14.42 11.83
CA GLY A 129 12.94 -15.46 12.04
C GLY A 129 12.77 -15.86 13.49
#